data_AF-A0A356THA1-F1
#
_entry.id   AF-A0A356THA1-F1
#
_cell.length_a   1.000
_cell.length_b   1.000
_cell.length_c   1.000
_cell.angle_alpha   90.00
_cell.angle_beta   90.00
_cell.angle_gamma   90.00
#
_symmetry.space_group_name_H-M   'P 1'
#
loop_
_entity.id
_entity.type
_entity.pdbx_description
1 polymer ?
#
loop_
_entity_poly.entity_id
_entity_poly.type
_entity_poly.pdbx_seq_one_letter_code
_entity_poly.pdbx_strand_id
1 'polypeptide(L)'
;EADAETQAELVDDPDPADVSPTPGGMGTLEDAEPGPPEDAEDTEPEEEEAAEEGGLTFGGSLGGEYRHRVVFLSDFPLDPLPRTDPATTGRYGSNFWGEQWLRLHGELALRPVLRLYAETDLVWGVAYGDLAQGLDPAAWPRDDYGYPGLRLRQLYLEWRTPIGLLRVGQMAFSWGLGIISNGGNDP
;
A
#
# COMPACT_ATOMS: atom_id res chain seq x y z
N GLU A 1 67.28 31.58 32.18
CA GLU A 1 66.81 31.39 30.79
C GLU A 1 65.30 31.65 30.84
N ALA A 2 64.72 32.85 30.68
CA ALA A 2 64.99 34.06 29.88
C ALA A 2 64.99 33.81 28.36
N ASP A 3 63.85 34.09 27.70
CA ASP A 3 63.63 34.99 26.53
C ASP A 3 62.21 34.76 25.97
N ALA A 4 61.27 35.73 26.04
CA ALA A 4 61.01 36.90 25.16
C ALA A 4 60.11 36.52 23.94
N GLU A 5 58.80 36.83 23.91
CA GLU A 5 58.09 38.07 23.48
C GLU A 5 57.83 38.23 21.95
N THR A 6 56.80 39.04 21.62
CA THR A 6 56.31 39.53 20.29
C THR A 6 55.16 38.69 19.68
N GLN A 7 53.87 39.06 19.57
CA GLN A 7 53.05 40.29 19.31
C GLN A 7 53.06 40.90 17.89
N ALA A 8 51.85 40.98 17.28
CA ALA A 8 51.31 41.88 16.22
C ALA A 8 51.93 41.77 14.78
N GLU A 9 51.32 42.06 13.61
CA GLU A 9 50.24 42.90 13.05
C GLU A 9 49.76 42.22 11.71
N LEU A 10 48.50 42.25 11.23
CA LEU A 10 47.68 43.34 10.63
C LEU A 10 47.93 43.57 9.11
N VAL A 11 46.83 43.82 8.38
CA VAL A 11 46.67 44.44 7.03
C VAL A 11 46.71 43.48 5.82
N ASP A 12 45.86 43.54 4.78
CA ASP A 12 44.53 44.12 4.46
C ASP A 12 44.21 43.67 3.00
N ASP A 13 42.98 43.95 2.57
CA ASP A 13 42.25 43.71 1.30
C ASP A 13 43.00 44.14 0.00
N PRO A 14 42.52 43.82 -1.24
CA PRO A 14 41.27 44.41 -1.77
C PRO A 14 40.37 43.53 -2.69
N ASP A 15 39.07 43.63 -2.48
CA ASP A 15 38.01 43.63 -3.52
C ASP A 15 38.06 44.95 -4.32
N PRO A 16 37.79 44.94 -5.64
CA PRO A 16 36.51 45.52 -6.05
C PRO A 16 35.86 44.88 -7.28
N ALA A 17 34.54 44.77 -7.19
CA ALA A 17 33.53 45.26 -8.14
C ALA A 17 32.58 44.14 -8.59
N ASP A 18 31.38 44.13 -8.00
CA ASP A 18 30.15 44.76 -8.55
C ASP A 18 29.58 43.85 -9.66
N VAL A 19 28.33 43.37 -9.63
CA VAL A 19 27.13 44.20 -9.63
C VAL A 19 25.93 43.36 -9.15
N SER A 20 25.19 43.88 -8.17
CA SER A 20 23.74 43.70 -8.12
C SER A 20 23.08 44.95 -8.69
N PRO A 21 21.92 44.83 -9.36
CA PRO A 21 20.87 45.80 -9.03
C PRO A 21 19.48 45.17 -8.91
N THR A 22 18.71 45.75 -7.98
CA THR A 22 17.26 45.64 -7.80
C THR A 22 16.56 46.75 -8.66
N PRO A 23 15.25 47.05 -8.49
CA PRO A 23 14.14 46.74 -9.40
C PRO A 23 13.55 47.95 -10.18
N GLY A 24 12.72 47.67 -11.19
CA GLY A 24 11.62 48.53 -11.65
C GLY A 24 11.91 49.46 -12.85
N GLY A 25 11.02 49.43 -13.86
CA GLY A 25 10.96 50.45 -14.92
C GLY A 25 10.36 49.96 -16.23
N MET A 26 9.22 50.55 -16.61
CA MET A 26 8.37 50.24 -17.77
C MET A 26 9.03 50.42 -19.14
N GLY A 27 8.59 49.64 -20.14
CA GLY A 27 8.84 49.90 -21.56
C GLY A 27 8.31 48.80 -22.47
N THR A 28 7.11 49.04 -23.02
CA THR A 28 6.32 48.26 -23.99
C THR A 28 7.05 47.81 -25.25
N LEU A 29 6.86 46.53 -25.62
CA LEU A 29 6.75 46.08 -27.01
C LEU A 29 5.56 45.12 -27.06
N GLU A 30 4.49 45.58 -27.69
CA GLU A 30 3.41 44.74 -28.23
C GLU A 30 4.02 43.70 -29.18
N ASP A 31 3.59 42.44 -29.07
CA ASP A 31 3.34 41.56 -30.23
C ASP A 31 2.56 40.31 -29.78
N ALA A 32 1.28 40.33 -30.12
CA ALA A 32 0.30 39.23 -30.27
C ALA A 32 0.43 37.95 -29.40
N GLU A 33 -0.50 37.79 -28.46
CA GLU A 33 -0.93 36.47 -27.95
C GLU A 33 -1.37 35.57 -29.12
N PRO A 34 -0.83 34.36 -29.29
CA PRO A 34 -1.48 33.36 -30.13
C PRO A 34 -2.70 32.83 -29.36
N GLY A 35 -3.89 33.21 -29.82
CA GLY A 35 -5.15 32.62 -29.40
C GLY A 35 -5.19 31.10 -29.63
N PRO A 36 -6.13 30.39 -29.00
CA PRO A 36 -6.23 28.95 -29.11
C PRO A 36 -6.48 28.55 -30.57
N PRO A 37 -5.88 27.47 -31.07
CA PRO A 37 -6.18 26.99 -32.41
C PRO A 37 -7.64 26.52 -32.46
N GLU A 38 -8.49 27.29 -33.14
CA GLU A 38 -9.75 26.82 -33.71
C GLU A 38 -9.45 25.98 -34.96
N ASP A 39 -10.28 24.96 -35.17
CA ASP A 39 -10.43 24.14 -36.36
C ASP A 39 -9.37 23.07 -36.62
N ALA A 40 -9.48 21.98 -35.84
CA ALA A 40 -9.21 20.64 -36.34
C ALA A 40 -10.54 19.86 -36.41
N GLU A 41 -11.36 20.17 -37.42
CA GLU A 41 -12.20 19.13 -38.01
C GLU A 41 -11.26 18.19 -38.75
N ASP A 42 -11.04 16.98 -38.24
CA ASP A 42 -11.10 15.78 -39.07
C ASP A 42 -10.88 14.51 -38.23
N THR A 43 -11.86 13.62 -38.37
CA THR A 43 -11.86 12.22 -37.92
C THR A 43 -11.91 12.02 -36.40
N GLU A 44 -13.11 12.17 -35.85
CA GLU A 44 -13.55 11.18 -34.85
C GLU A 44 -13.28 9.80 -35.46
N PRO A 45 -12.56 8.88 -34.79
CA PRO A 45 -12.61 7.51 -35.23
C PRO A 45 -14.09 7.14 -35.16
N GLU A 46 -14.72 6.96 -36.32
CA GLU A 46 -15.91 6.15 -36.42
C GLU A 46 -15.49 4.81 -35.79
N GLU A 47 -15.76 4.67 -34.49
CA GLU A 47 -15.94 3.38 -33.88
C GLU A 47 -17.04 2.78 -34.73
N GLU A 48 -16.64 2.00 -35.74
CA GLU A 48 -17.50 1.01 -36.33
C GLU A 48 -18.07 0.28 -35.12
N GLU A 49 -19.31 0.65 -34.76
CA GLU A 49 -20.24 -0.18 -34.05
C GLU A 49 -20.43 -1.40 -34.96
N ALA A 50 -19.41 -2.27 -35.00
CA ALA A 50 -19.62 -3.67 -35.10
C ALA A 50 -20.50 -3.98 -33.90
N ALA A 51 -21.81 -3.91 -34.15
CA ALA A 51 -22.80 -4.66 -33.42
C ALA A 51 -22.32 -6.12 -33.45
N GLU A 52 -21.38 -6.46 -32.56
CA GLU A 52 -21.16 -7.83 -32.16
C GLU A 52 -22.52 -8.27 -31.65
N GLU A 53 -23.19 -9.09 -32.46
CA GLU A 53 -24.35 -9.85 -32.06
C GLU A 53 -24.14 -10.30 -30.62
N GLY A 54 -24.98 -9.82 -29.71
CA GLY A 54 -24.81 -9.89 -28.26
C GLY A 54 -24.67 -11.31 -27.74
N GLY A 55 -23.47 -11.87 -27.92
CA GLY A 55 -23.09 -13.20 -27.57
C GLY A 55 -22.54 -13.25 -26.16
N LEU A 56 -22.73 -14.38 -25.50
CA LEU A 56 -22.10 -14.63 -24.22
C LEU A 56 -20.61 -14.85 -24.44
N THR A 57 -19.77 -14.00 -23.85
CA THR A 57 -18.31 -14.19 -23.87
C THR A 57 -17.82 -14.71 -22.53
N PHE A 58 -16.85 -15.62 -22.58
CA PHE A 58 -16.20 -16.14 -21.39
C PHE A 58 -14.83 -15.48 -21.22
N GLY A 59 -14.54 -15.02 -20.00
CA GLY A 59 -13.24 -14.48 -19.63
C GLY A 59 -12.84 -14.93 -18.24
N GLY A 60 -11.54 -14.98 -17.99
CA GLY A 60 -11.02 -15.28 -16.66
C GLY A 60 -9.73 -14.52 -16.39
N SER A 61 -9.49 -14.20 -15.13
CA SER A 61 -8.24 -13.62 -14.66
C SER A 61 -7.83 -14.24 -13.34
N LEU A 62 -6.52 -14.36 -13.14
CA LEU A 62 -5.92 -14.82 -11.90
C LEU A 62 -4.83 -13.82 -11.51
N GLY A 63 -4.84 -13.40 -10.26
CA GLY A 63 -3.81 -12.57 -9.67
C GLY A 63 -3.49 -13.01 -8.25
N GLY A 64 -2.56 -12.32 -7.63
CA GLY A 64 -2.16 -12.61 -6.27
C GLY A 64 -1.29 -11.51 -5.69
N GLU A 65 -1.13 -11.59 -4.37
CA GLU A 65 -0.26 -10.73 -3.60
C GLU A 65 0.63 -11.58 -2.71
N TYR A 66 1.92 -11.29 -2.74
CA TYR A 66 2.86 -11.82 -1.76
C TYR A 66 3.37 -10.67 -0.89
N ARG A 67 3.30 -10.86 0.42
CA ARG A 67 3.82 -9.93 1.40
C ARG A 67 4.74 -10.65 2.35
N HIS A 68 5.85 -9.99 2.65
CA HIS A 68 6.81 -10.44 3.65
C HIS A 68 7.15 -9.26 4.56
N ARG A 69 7.07 -9.48 5.86
CA ARG A 69 7.31 -8.45 6.88
C ARG A 69 8.36 -8.95 7.86
N VAL A 70 9.41 -8.17 8.04
CA VAL A 70 10.43 -8.45 9.05
C VAL A 70 10.27 -7.44 10.17
N VAL A 71 10.20 -7.92 11.40
CA VAL A 71 10.02 -7.09 12.58
C VAL A 71 11.18 -7.31 13.55
N PHE A 72 11.69 -6.20 14.06
CA PHE A 72 12.67 -6.14 15.13
C PHE A 72 12.07 -5.31 16.25
N LEU A 73 11.99 -5.88 17.45
CA LEU A 73 11.58 -5.19 18.67
C LEU A 73 12.69 -5.25 19.70
N SER A 74 12.75 -4.21 20.50
CA SER A 74 13.55 -4.20 21.72
C SER A 74 12.83 -5.02 22.79
N ASP A 75 13.59 -5.55 23.75
CA ASP A 75 13.02 -6.18 24.92
C ASP A 75 12.18 -5.19 25.72
N PHE A 76 10.91 -5.53 25.94
CA PHE A 76 10.05 -4.83 26.89
C PHE A 76 9.83 -5.71 28.13
N PRO A 77 10.09 -5.20 29.33
CA PRO A 77 9.78 -5.93 30.56
C PRO A 77 8.25 -6.05 30.69
N LEU A 78 7.78 -7.24 30.98
CA LEU A 78 6.38 -7.51 31.30
C LEU A 78 6.24 -7.79 32.78
N ASP A 79 5.08 -7.43 33.34
CA ASP A 79 4.73 -7.90 34.68
C ASP A 79 4.49 -9.42 34.63
N PRO A 80 5.22 -10.22 35.42
CA PRO A 80 5.11 -11.66 35.38
C PRO A 80 3.74 -12.11 35.91
N LEU A 81 3.16 -13.13 35.28
CA LEU A 81 1.88 -13.68 35.71
C LEU A 81 1.99 -14.27 37.13
N PRO A 82 0.99 -14.07 38.02
CA PRO A 82 1.01 -14.65 39.35
C PRO A 82 1.18 -16.17 39.30
N ARG A 83 2.05 -16.72 40.16
CA ARG A 83 2.36 -18.16 40.25
C ARG A 83 3.07 -18.75 39.02
N THR A 84 3.75 -17.93 38.22
CA THR A 84 4.65 -18.39 37.14
C THR A 84 6.09 -17.95 37.43
N ASP A 85 7.06 -18.54 36.73
CA ASP A 85 8.47 -18.12 36.83
C ASP A 85 8.67 -16.77 36.11
N PRO A 86 9.05 -15.69 36.82
CA PRO A 86 9.26 -14.38 36.22
C PRO A 86 10.31 -14.35 35.13
N ALA A 87 11.28 -15.26 35.13
CA ALA A 87 12.27 -15.35 34.06
C ALA A 87 11.64 -15.80 32.72
N THR A 88 10.51 -16.50 32.78
CA THR A 88 9.79 -17.03 31.61
C THR A 88 8.62 -16.16 31.18
N THR A 89 7.91 -15.52 32.12
CA THR A 89 6.70 -14.73 31.83
C THR A 89 6.90 -13.21 31.95
N GLY A 90 8.03 -12.77 32.51
CA GLY A 90 8.38 -11.35 32.65
C GLY A 90 9.02 -10.73 31.40
N ARG A 91 9.04 -11.46 30.28
CA ARG A 91 9.59 -10.99 28.99
C ARG A 91 8.62 -11.34 27.86
N TYR A 92 8.52 -10.46 26.87
CA TYR A 92 7.65 -10.67 25.70
C TYR A 92 8.07 -11.87 24.83
N GLY A 93 9.36 -12.19 24.81
CA GLY A 93 9.87 -13.43 24.21
C GLY A 93 9.88 -13.46 22.68
N SER A 94 9.42 -12.41 21.99
CA SER A 94 9.47 -12.28 20.53
C SER A 94 10.08 -10.94 20.12
N ASN A 95 11.39 -10.93 19.85
CA ASN A 95 12.14 -9.72 19.51
C ASN A 95 12.50 -9.66 18.03
N PHE A 96 12.57 -10.79 17.37
CA PHE A 96 12.83 -10.85 15.93
C PHE A 96 11.98 -11.92 15.27
N TRP A 97 11.15 -11.54 14.30
CA TRP A 97 10.43 -12.51 13.49
C TRP A 97 10.15 -12.01 12.07
N GLY A 98 9.94 -12.96 11.17
CA GLY A 98 9.49 -12.73 9.81
C GLY A 98 8.08 -13.29 9.61
N GLU A 99 7.16 -12.49 9.11
CA GLU A 99 5.82 -12.91 8.69
C GLU A 99 5.75 -13.00 7.17
N GLN A 100 4.98 -13.96 6.68
CA GLN A 100 4.68 -14.09 5.26
C GLN A 100 3.19 -14.24 5.01
N TRP A 101 2.77 -13.78 3.85
CA TRP A 101 1.42 -13.90 3.36
C TRP A 101 1.45 -14.09 1.84
N LEU A 102 0.86 -15.18 1.35
CA LEU A 102 0.50 -15.36 -0.05
C LEU A 102 -1.02 -15.42 -0.20
N ARG A 103 -1.57 -14.44 -0.91
CA ARG A 103 -2.99 -14.39 -1.28
C ARG A 103 -3.14 -14.57 -2.77
N LEU A 104 -4.13 -15.36 -3.19
CA LEU A 104 -4.54 -15.47 -4.59
C LEU A 104 -5.98 -15.00 -4.75
N HIS A 105 -6.25 -14.34 -5.87
CA HIS A 105 -7.59 -13.95 -6.26
C HIS A 105 -7.85 -14.33 -7.72
N GLY A 106 -9.06 -14.80 -7.99
CA GLY A 106 -9.47 -15.25 -9.31
C GLY A 106 -10.84 -14.70 -9.66
N GLU A 107 -11.03 -14.44 -10.94
CA GLU A 107 -12.30 -14.03 -11.52
C GLU A 107 -12.63 -14.92 -12.72
N LEU A 108 -13.88 -15.35 -12.80
CA LEU A 108 -14.46 -15.97 -14.00
C LEU A 108 -15.70 -15.18 -14.39
N ALA A 109 -15.76 -14.71 -15.62
CA ALA A 109 -16.86 -13.88 -16.13
C ALA A 109 -17.53 -14.53 -17.34
N LEU A 110 -18.86 -14.56 -17.32
CA LEU A 110 -19.72 -14.83 -18.46
C LEU A 110 -20.41 -13.53 -18.83
N ARG A 111 -19.73 -12.71 -19.66
CA ARG A 111 -20.15 -11.35 -19.94
C ARG A 111 -21.36 -11.33 -20.89
N PRO A 112 -22.31 -10.39 -20.70
CA PRO A 112 -22.34 -9.35 -19.66
C PRO A 112 -23.10 -9.76 -18.37
N VAL A 113 -23.47 -11.04 -18.21
CA VAL A 113 -24.51 -11.47 -17.26
C VAL A 113 -23.95 -11.86 -15.89
N LEU A 114 -22.86 -12.63 -15.85
CA LEU A 114 -22.40 -13.31 -14.64
C LEU A 114 -20.91 -13.07 -14.40
N ARG A 115 -20.53 -12.94 -13.13
CA ARG A 115 -19.13 -12.93 -12.70
C ARG A 115 -18.99 -13.66 -11.37
N LEU A 116 -18.06 -14.60 -11.30
CA LEU A 116 -17.67 -15.29 -10.08
C LEU A 116 -16.32 -14.73 -9.64
N TYR A 117 -16.23 -14.32 -8.38
CA TYR A 117 -14.98 -13.89 -7.76
C TYR A 117 -14.64 -14.79 -6.59
N ALA A 118 -13.37 -15.17 -6.48
CA ALA A 118 -12.84 -15.93 -5.37
C ALA A 118 -11.50 -15.35 -4.90
N GLU A 119 -11.29 -15.31 -3.60
CA GLU A 119 -10.05 -14.86 -2.96
C GLU A 119 -9.72 -15.78 -1.80
N THR A 120 -8.47 -16.25 -1.77
CA THR A 120 -8.00 -17.23 -0.77
C THR A 120 -6.60 -16.89 -0.30
N ASP A 121 -6.37 -17.08 1.00
CA ASP A 121 -5.05 -17.00 1.61
C ASP A 121 -4.45 -18.42 1.60
N LEU A 122 -3.33 -18.60 0.90
CA LEU A 122 -2.67 -19.90 0.75
C LEU A 122 -1.65 -20.11 1.86
N VAL A 123 -0.77 -19.13 2.03
CA VAL A 123 0.28 -19.13 3.05
C VAL A 123 0.03 -17.93 3.93
N TRP A 124 0.03 -18.13 5.25
CA TRP A 124 0.06 -17.02 6.19
C TRP A 124 0.69 -17.46 7.51
N GLY A 125 1.36 -16.52 8.21
CA GLY A 125 1.93 -16.75 9.54
C GLY A 125 3.42 -16.41 9.65
N VAL A 126 4.03 -16.80 10.78
CA VAL A 126 5.46 -16.61 11.05
C VAL A 126 6.28 -17.58 10.21
N ALA A 127 7.17 -17.07 9.37
CA ALA A 127 8.07 -17.87 8.54
C ALA A 127 9.33 -18.28 9.31
N TYR A 128 9.84 -17.41 10.19
CA TYR A 128 11.06 -17.63 10.97
C TYR A 128 11.16 -16.66 12.15
N GLY A 129 12.06 -16.95 13.08
CA GLY A 129 12.35 -16.12 14.25
C GLY A 129 11.59 -16.56 15.49
N ASP A 130 11.42 -15.64 16.42
CA ASP A 130 10.84 -15.91 17.73
C ASP A 130 9.31 -16.03 17.65
N LEU A 131 8.80 -17.18 18.07
CA LEU A 131 7.36 -17.42 18.18
C LEU A 131 6.79 -16.71 19.41
N ALA A 132 5.57 -16.20 19.27
CA ALA A 132 4.80 -15.72 20.40
C ALA A 132 4.40 -16.89 21.31
N GLN A 133 4.00 -16.60 22.55
CA GLN A 133 3.51 -17.62 23.49
C GLN A 133 2.04 -17.37 23.83
N GLY A 134 1.24 -18.44 23.83
CA GLY A 134 -0.16 -18.41 24.27
C GLY A 134 -1.10 -17.67 23.32
N LEU A 135 -0.85 -17.74 22.01
CA LEU A 135 -1.71 -17.15 20.98
C LEU A 135 -2.59 -18.17 20.26
N ASP A 136 -2.62 -19.42 20.73
CA ASP A 136 -3.44 -20.51 20.19
C ASP A 136 -4.90 -20.13 19.89
N PRO A 137 -5.63 -19.36 20.73
CA PRO A 137 -7.02 -19.00 20.42
C PRO A 137 -7.16 -17.84 19.43
N ALA A 138 -6.06 -17.18 19.03
CA ALA A 138 -6.12 -16.06 18.11
C ALA A 138 -6.50 -16.54 16.71
N ALA A 139 -7.31 -15.75 16.00
CA ALA A 139 -7.64 -16.03 14.59
C ALA A 139 -6.39 -15.98 13.67
N TRP A 140 -5.32 -15.34 14.15
CA TRP A 140 -4.01 -15.30 13.51
C TRP A 140 -2.90 -15.62 14.54
N PRO A 141 -2.72 -16.91 14.91
CA PRO A 141 -1.71 -17.30 15.88
C PRO A 141 -0.30 -17.02 15.36
N ARG A 142 0.61 -16.69 16.26
CA ARG A 142 2.05 -16.48 15.96
C ARG A 142 2.95 -17.36 16.81
N ASP A 143 2.37 -18.37 17.44
CA ASP A 143 3.01 -19.36 18.30
C ASP A 143 3.36 -20.67 17.59
N ASP A 144 3.12 -20.74 16.28
CA ASP A 144 3.63 -21.79 15.40
C ASP A 144 4.12 -21.19 14.07
N TYR A 145 5.02 -21.92 13.39
CA TYR A 145 5.51 -21.56 12.08
C TYR A 145 4.45 -21.85 11.00
N GLY A 146 4.38 -20.98 10.00
CA GLY A 146 3.29 -20.96 9.05
C GLY A 146 3.13 -22.24 8.21
N TYR A 147 1.92 -22.82 8.23
CA TYR A 147 1.01 -23.04 7.09
C TYR A 147 -0.29 -23.62 7.67
N PRO A 148 -1.13 -22.81 8.34
CA PRO A 148 -2.30 -23.31 9.07
C PRO A 148 -3.45 -23.81 8.16
N GLY A 149 -3.25 -23.79 6.83
CA GLY A 149 -4.18 -24.31 5.83
C GLY A 149 -4.70 -23.24 4.87
N LEU A 150 -5.58 -23.66 3.96
CA LEU A 150 -6.24 -22.79 2.98
C LEU A 150 -7.40 -22.03 3.64
N ARG A 151 -7.43 -20.71 3.51
CA ARG A 151 -8.51 -19.88 4.03
C ARG A 151 -9.21 -19.12 2.91
N LEU A 152 -10.47 -19.49 2.65
CA LEU A 152 -11.32 -18.80 1.70
C LEU A 152 -11.83 -17.48 2.31
N ARG A 153 -11.39 -16.36 1.73
CA ARG A 153 -11.66 -15.02 2.26
C ARG A 153 -12.88 -14.39 1.61
N GLN A 154 -12.99 -14.50 0.28
CA GLN A 154 -14.14 -14.03 -0.46
C GLN A 154 -14.54 -15.09 -1.48
N LEU A 155 -15.83 -15.32 -1.60
CA LEU A 155 -16.42 -16.12 -2.65
C LEU A 155 -17.82 -15.59 -2.89
N TYR A 156 -18.01 -14.91 -4.01
CA TYR A 156 -19.30 -14.35 -4.36
C TYR A 156 -19.56 -14.39 -5.86
N LEU A 157 -20.84 -14.46 -6.17
CA LEU A 157 -21.37 -14.37 -7.52
C LEU A 157 -21.99 -12.99 -7.71
N GLU A 158 -21.59 -12.31 -8.76
CA GLU A 158 -22.26 -11.13 -9.29
C GLU A 158 -23.14 -11.54 -10.47
N TRP A 159 -24.41 -11.16 -10.40
CA TRP A 159 -25.38 -11.35 -11.46
C TRP A 159 -25.97 -10.00 -11.86
N ARG A 160 -25.72 -9.60 -13.10
CA ARG A 160 -26.33 -8.42 -13.70
C ARG A 160 -27.73 -8.77 -14.21
N THR A 161 -28.74 -8.23 -13.55
CA THR A 161 -30.15 -8.35 -13.92
C THR A 161 -30.65 -7.05 -14.55
N PRO A 162 -31.79 -7.04 -15.27
CA PRO A 162 -32.36 -5.81 -15.82
C PRO A 162 -32.69 -4.74 -14.78
N ILE A 163 -32.91 -5.15 -13.52
CA ILE A 163 -33.26 -4.25 -12.41
C ILE A 163 -32.03 -3.81 -11.59
N GLY A 164 -30.84 -4.37 -11.85
CA GLY A 164 -29.61 -4.01 -11.14
C GLY A 164 -28.62 -5.16 -10.95
N LEU A 165 -27.59 -4.93 -10.13
CA LEU A 165 -26.54 -5.89 -9.80
C LEU A 165 -26.88 -6.64 -8.50
N LEU A 166 -27.04 -7.95 -8.59
CA LEU A 166 -27.17 -8.82 -7.44
C LEU A 166 -25.81 -9.44 -7.10
N ARG A 167 -25.36 -9.31 -5.85
CA ARG A 167 -24.16 -9.98 -5.34
C ARG A 167 -24.57 -10.97 -4.25
N VAL A 168 -24.18 -12.23 -4.39
CA VAL A 168 -24.50 -13.28 -3.41
C VAL A 168 -23.24 -14.05 -3.04
N GLY A 169 -22.95 -14.14 -1.74
CA GLY A 169 -21.83 -14.93 -1.23
C GLY A 169 -21.13 -14.26 -0.05
N GLN A 170 -19.97 -14.79 0.30
CA GLN A 170 -19.09 -14.22 1.31
C GLN A 170 -18.25 -13.12 0.65
N MET A 171 -18.51 -11.86 1.01
CA MET A 171 -17.77 -10.71 0.49
C MET A 171 -17.50 -9.70 1.59
N ALA A 172 -16.43 -8.94 1.40
CA ALA A 172 -16.11 -7.80 2.24
C ALA A 172 -17.00 -6.61 1.88
N PHE A 173 -17.48 -5.88 2.88
CA PHE A 173 -18.18 -4.62 2.67
C PHE A 173 -17.47 -3.50 3.43
N SER A 174 -17.43 -2.31 2.87
CA SER A 174 -16.96 -1.11 3.55
C SER A 174 -18.09 -0.10 3.62
N TRP A 175 -18.51 0.25 4.83
CA TRP A 175 -19.60 1.20 5.06
C TRP A 175 -19.09 2.33 5.95
N GLY A 176 -19.40 3.58 5.58
CA GLY A 176 -19.03 4.76 6.36
C GLY A 176 -17.52 4.94 6.53
N LEU A 177 -16.74 4.88 5.45
CA LEU A 177 -15.27 5.05 5.45
C LEU A 177 -14.48 4.03 6.30
N GLY A 178 -15.08 2.89 6.66
CA GLY A 178 -14.44 1.89 7.52
C GLY A 178 -14.86 1.98 9.00
N ILE A 179 -15.72 2.94 9.37
CA ILE A 179 -16.20 3.11 10.75
C ILE A 179 -17.18 2.00 11.15
N ILE A 180 -18.06 1.59 10.22
CA ILE A 180 -19.12 0.60 10.50
C ILE A 180 -18.72 -0.78 10.01
N SER A 181 -18.00 -0.86 8.88
CA SER A 181 -17.47 -2.10 8.36
C SER A 181 -16.18 -1.84 7.59
N ASN A 182 -15.13 -2.62 7.88
CA ASN A 182 -13.87 -2.61 7.16
C ASN A 182 -13.66 -4.00 6.56
N GLY A 183 -13.54 -4.06 5.23
CA GLY A 183 -13.36 -5.29 4.46
C GLY A 183 -12.03 -6.01 4.71
N GLY A 184 -11.07 -5.35 5.36
CA GLY A 184 -9.75 -5.89 5.67
C GLY A 184 -8.93 -6.25 4.42
N ASN A 185 -9.17 -5.55 3.30
CA ASN A 185 -8.40 -5.80 2.07
C ASN A 185 -6.96 -5.27 2.20
N ASP A 186 -6.74 -4.26 3.04
CA ASP A 186 -5.44 -3.75 3.47
C ASP A 186 -5.41 -3.62 5.01
N PRO A 187 -4.29 -3.99 5.68
CA PRO A 187 -4.12 -3.80 7.12
C PRO A 187 -3.83 -2.35 7.51
#